data_AF-A0A165ZYG9-F1
#
_entry.id   AF-A0A165ZYG9-F1
#
_cell.length_a   1.000
_cell.length_b   1.000
_cell.length_c   1.000
_cell.angle_alpha   90.00
_cell.angle_beta   90.00
_cell.angle_gamma   90.00
#
_symmetry.space_group_name_H-M   'P 1'
#
loop_
_entity.id
_entity.type
_entity.pdbx_description
1 polymer ?
#
loop_
_entity_poly.entity_id
_entity_poly.type
_entity_poly.pdbx_seq_one_letter_code
_entity_poly.pdbx_strand_id
1 'polypeptide(L)'
;MIKELKDKTWGEYQLNDLFEVTGTKTTPLNELQTKNETMFPYPYITTKSNFMGVDGFYKYYTEEENVIVIDSATNGHVHYQWTKFSASDHVEKLIPKFKMNKYTGFFIVASIKSATNNKFNYGYKFSQARIKKQKIQLPTNSKGVPDFEFMENYMRNIEKKLINKYNEFINEKINKLEISVEEKGGG
;
A
#
# COMPACT_ATOMS: atom_id res chain seq x y z
N MET A 1 26.58 -8.28 -1.19
CA MET A 1 25.79 -7.70 -0.08
C MET A 1 24.78 -6.72 -0.66
N ILE A 2 23.49 -6.86 -0.32
CA ILE A 2 22.50 -5.81 -0.62
C ILE A 2 22.86 -4.60 0.24
N LYS A 3 23.03 -3.41 -0.36
CA LYS A 3 23.33 -2.18 0.38
C LYS A 3 22.24 -1.92 1.42
N GLU A 4 22.60 -1.51 2.63
CA GLU A 4 21.61 -1.14 3.64
C GLU A 4 20.92 0.17 3.24
N LEU A 5 19.69 0.36 3.71
CA LEU A 5 18.88 1.55 3.40
C LEU A 5 19.61 2.86 3.77
N LYS A 6 20.39 2.83 4.86
CA LYS A 6 21.18 3.95 5.37
C LYS A 6 22.36 4.34 4.47
N ASP A 7 22.85 3.40 3.65
CA ASP A 7 24.04 3.60 2.80
C ASP A 7 23.66 4.09 1.39
N LYS A 8 22.38 4.40 1.16
CA LYS A 8 21.90 4.91 -0.12
C LYS A 8 21.89 6.43 -0.14
N THR A 9 22.12 6.97 -1.31
CA THR A 9 21.86 8.37 -1.62
C THR A 9 20.36 8.60 -1.77
N TRP A 10 19.85 9.66 -1.16
CA TRP A 10 18.44 10.02 -1.19
C TRP A 10 18.24 11.31 -1.98
N GLY A 11 17.10 11.39 -2.65
CA GLY A 11 16.67 12.55 -3.42
C GLY A 11 15.25 12.95 -3.05
N GLU A 12 14.96 14.24 -3.22
CA GLU A 12 13.63 14.80 -3.06
C GLU A 12 12.89 14.78 -4.40
N TYR A 13 11.69 14.19 -4.42
CA TYR A 13 10.88 14.05 -5.62
C TYR A 13 9.46 14.57 -5.38
N GLN A 14 8.96 15.37 -6.32
CA GLN A 14 7.58 15.85 -6.26
C GLN A 14 6.62 14.79 -6.82
N LEU A 15 5.48 14.57 -6.16
CA LEU A 15 4.53 13.53 -6.58
C LEU A 15 4.00 13.75 -8.00
N ASN A 16 3.83 15.01 -8.43
CA ASN A 16 3.39 15.32 -9.79
C ASN A 16 4.40 14.90 -10.88
N ASP A 17 5.67 14.75 -10.54
CA ASP A 17 6.69 14.29 -11.49
C ASP A 17 6.65 12.76 -11.66
N LEU A 18 6.27 12.06 -10.58
CA LEU A 18 6.22 10.59 -10.54
C LEU A 18 4.85 10.02 -10.93
N PHE A 19 3.78 10.77 -10.70
CA PHE A 19 2.40 10.31 -10.84
C PHE A 19 1.54 11.30 -11.62
N GLU A 20 0.53 10.77 -12.30
CA GLU A 20 -0.66 11.51 -12.67
C GLU A 20 -1.65 11.49 -11.49
N VAL A 21 -2.11 12.67 -11.07
CA VAL A 21 -2.97 12.85 -9.90
C VAL A 21 -4.36 13.29 -10.34
N THR A 22 -5.37 12.49 -10.00
CA THR A 22 -6.78 12.72 -10.31
C THR A 22 -7.67 12.07 -9.25
N GLY A 23 -8.95 12.44 -9.22
CA GLY A 23 -9.97 11.73 -8.43
C GLY A 23 -10.31 10.39 -9.06
N THR A 24 -10.77 9.46 -8.23
CA THR A 24 -11.44 8.26 -8.71
C THR A 24 -12.86 8.60 -9.21
N LYS A 25 -13.45 7.70 -10.00
CA LYS A 25 -14.89 7.73 -10.28
C LYS A 25 -15.65 7.33 -9.01
N THR A 26 -16.34 8.28 -8.39
CA THR A 26 -17.29 8.00 -7.32
C THR A 26 -18.34 7.00 -7.83
N THR A 27 -18.44 5.85 -7.19
CA THR A 27 -19.33 4.77 -7.60
C THR A 27 -20.35 4.47 -6.49
N PRO A 28 -21.61 4.92 -6.63
CA PRO A 28 -22.66 4.67 -5.65
C PRO A 28 -22.88 3.18 -5.37
N LEU A 29 -23.11 2.82 -4.11
CA LEU A 29 -23.25 1.41 -3.71
C LEU A 29 -24.42 0.68 -4.40
N ASN A 30 -25.50 1.40 -4.72
CA ASN A 30 -26.64 0.83 -5.46
C ASN A 30 -26.29 0.44 -6.90
N GLU A 31 -25.24 1.02 -7.50
CA GLU A 31 -24.72 0.59 -8.81
C GLU A 31 -23.84 -0.66 -8.71
N LEU A 32 -23.30 -0.94 -7.52
CA LEU A 32 -22.44 -2.08 -7.25
C LEU A 32 -23.18 -3.29 -6.68
N GLN A 33 -24.33 -3.07 -6.03
CA GLN A 33 -25.13 -4.10 -5.39
C GLN A 33 -26.01 -4.83 -6.41
N THR A 34 -25.84 -6.14 -6.48
CA THR A 34 -26.65 -7.05 -7.28
C THR A 34 -27.33 -8.06 -6.35
N LYS A 35 -28.65 -8.18 -6.45
CA LYS A 35 -29.36 -9.27 -5.78
C LYS A 35 -29.06 -10.54 -6.56
N ASN A 36 -28.52 -11.56 -5.89
CA ASN A 36 -28.29 -12.94 -6.38
C ASN A 36 -26.90 -13.28 -6.96
N GLU A 37 -25.81 -12.66 -6.49
CA GLU A 37 -24.47 -13.00 -6.95
C GLU A 37 -23.59 -13.60 -5.84
N THR A 38 -22.70 -14.51 -6.25
CA THR A 38 -21.89 -15.36 -5.36
C THR A 38 -20.40 -15.00 -5.36
N MET A 39 -19.96 -14.04 -6.18
CA MET A 39 -18.54 -13.68 -6.28
C MET A 39 -18.34 -12.16 -6.31
N PHE A 40 -17.58 -11.67 -5.33
CA PHE A 40 -17.26 -10.26 -5.13
C PHE A 40 -15.74 -10.08 -5.09
N PRO A 41 -15.07 -10.01 -6.25
CA PRO A 41 -13.60 -10.02 -6.30
C PRO A 41 -12.95 -8.64 -6.12
N TYR A 42 -13.69 -7.53 -6.29
CA TYR A 42 -13.09 -6.20 -6.30
C TYR A 42 -13.41 -5.42 -5.04
N PRO A 43 -12.41 -4.87 -4.32
CA PRO A 43 -12.66 -4.06 -3.14
C PRO A 43 -13.36 -2.74 -3.49
N TYR A 44 -14.17 -2.25 -2.56
CA TYR A 44 -14.68 -0.89 -2.56
C TYR A 44 -13.84 -0.03 -1.62
N ILE A 45 -13.15 0.95 -2.18
CA ILE A 45 -12.20 1.79 -1.46
C ILE A 45 -12.89 3.07 -1.00
N THR A 46 -12.68 3.41 0.25
CA THR A 46 -13.25 4.58 0.91
C THR A 46 -12.15 5.39 1.61
N THR A 47 -12.54 6.43 2.33
CA THR A 47 -11.64 7.26 3.14
C THR A 47 -11.18 6.59 4.46
N LYS A 48 -11.49 5.30 4.66
CA LYS A 48 -11.11 4.55 5.87
C LYS A 48 -9.60 4.44 6.06
N SER A 49 -9.18 4.57 7.30
CA SER A 49 -7.78 4.46 7.72
C SER A 49 -7.30 3.00 7.84
N ASN A 50 -8.21 2.10 8.19
CA ASN A 50 -7.97 0.69 8.40
C ASN A 50 -8.24 -0.13 7.13
N PHE A 51 -7.80 -1.38 7.15
CA PHE A 51 -8.04 -2.36 6.06
C PHE A 51 -7.71 -1.82 4.67
N MET A 52 -6.70 -0.95 4.56
CA MET A 52 -6.27 -0.34 3.29
C MET A 52 -7.37 0.46 2.56
N GLY A 53 -8.34 0.99 3.32
CA GLY A 53 -9.48 1.74 2.80
C GLY A 53 -10.66 0.88 2.35
N VAL A 54 -10.55 -0.46 2.42
CA VAL A 54 -11.58 -1.38 1.96
C VAL A 54 -12.83 -1.32 2.86
N ASP A 55 -14.00 -1.14 2.23
CA ASP A 55 -15.31 -1.17 2.85
C ASP A 55 -16.28 -2.10 2.10
N GLY A 56 -15.84 -3.34 1.92
CA GLY A 56 -16.59 -4.37 1.21
C GLY A 56 -15.99 -4.71 -0.14
N PHE A 57 -16.60 -5.71 -0.77
CA PHE A 57 -16.21 -6.19 -2.09
C PHE A 57 -17.43 -6.30 -2.98
N TYR A 58 -17.25 -6.01 -4.27
CA TYR A 58 -18.31 -5.99 -5.28
C TYR A 58 -17.84 -6.60 -6.60
N LYS A 59 -18.79 -6.82 -7.51
CA LYS A 59 -18.55 -7.46 -8.80
C LYS A 59 -17.93 -6.53 -9.84
N TYR A 60 -18.19 -5.23 -9.75
CA TYR A 60 -17.75 -4.26 -10.74
C TYR A 60 -16.63 -3.39 -10.18
N TYR A 61 -15.71 -3.02 -11.06
CA TYR A 61 -14.66 -2.05 -10.81
C TYR A 61 -14.86 -0.85 -11.72
N THR A 62 -14.39 0.30 -11.27
CA THR A 62 -14.33 1.53 -12.06
C THR A 62 -12.91 2.08 -12.17
N GLU A 63 -11.98 1.45 -11.45
CA GLU A 63 -10.59 1.85 -11.32
C GLU A 63 -9.66 0.66 -11.59
N GLU A 64 -8.53 0.97 -12.25
CA GLU A 64 -7.49 -0.01 -12.57
C GLU A 64 -6.57 -0.29 -11.37
N GLU A 65 -5.88 -1.43 -11.41
CA GLU A 65 -4.90 -1.81 -10.39
C GLU A 65 -3.60 -0.99 -10.44
N ASN A 66 -2.72 -1.26 -9.48
CA ASN A 66 -1.36 -0.71 -9.39
C ASN A 66 -1.33 0.83 -9.26
N VAL A 67 -2.23 1.36 -8.45
CA VAL A 67 -2.29 2.79 -8.12
C VAL A 67 -2.15 3.00 -6.62
N ILE A 68 -1.76 4.22 -6.22
CA ILE A 68 -1.83 4.65 -4.82
C ILE A 68 -3.08 5.52 -4.66
N VAL A 69 -3.84 5.28 -3.59
CA VAL A 69 -5.03 6.07 -3.25
C VAL A 69 -4.78 6.92 -2.01
N ILE A 70 -5.40 8.09 -1.98
CA ILE A 70 -5.30 9.06 -0.88
C ILE A 70 -6.70 9.55 -0.50
N ASP A 71 -7.03 9.49 0.79
CA ASP A 71 -8.20 10.15 1.36
C ASP A 71 -8.04 11.68 1.32
N SER A 72 -8.91 12.37 0.60
CA SER A 72 -8.94 13.83 0.54
C SER A 72 -9.97 14.48 1.47
N ALA A 73 -10.82 13.70 2.16
CA ALA A 73 -11.84 14.21 3.06
C ALA A 73 -11.29 14.49 4.47
N THR A 74 -10.43 13.62 4.98
CA THR A 74 -10.00 13.64 6.38
C THR A 74 -8.48 13.73 6.54
N ASN A 75 -7.83 12.68 7.03
CA ASN A 75 -6.46 12.69 7.50
C ASN A 75 -5.42 12.38 6.41
N GLY A 76 -5.82 12.23 5.15
CA GLY A 76 -4.84 11.95 4.09
C GLY A 76 -4.34 10.51 4.10
N HIS A 77 -5.18 9.55 4.50
CA HIS A 77 -4.80 8.13 4.53
C HIS A 77 -4.34 7.66 3.15
N VAL A 78 -3.16 7.04 3.10
CA VAL A 78 -2.50 6.61 1.86
C VAL A 78 -2.43 5.09 1.82
N HIS A 79 -2.95 4.48 0.75
CA HIS A 79 -2.92 3.04 0.56
C HIS A 79 -2.54 2.68 -0.87
N TYR A 80 -1.98 1.50 -1.07
CA TYR A 80 -1.66 0.98 -2.40
C TYR A 80 -2.68 -0.08 -2.80
N GLN A 81 -3.25 0.05 -4.00
CA GLN A 81 -4.23 -0.87 -4.55
C GLN A 81 -3.57 -1.71 -5.64
N TRP A 82 -3.32 -2.99 -5.35
CA TRP A 82 -2.69 -3.93 -6.30
C TRP A 82 -3.70 -4.68 -7.17
N THR A 83 -4.99 -4.50 -6.94
CA THR A 83 -6.09 -5.04 -7.74
C THR A 83 -6.98 -3.92 -8.25
N LYS A 84 -7.77 -4.19 -9.28
CA LYS A 84 -8.86 -3.33 -9.72
C LYS A 84 -9.85 -3.10 -8.57
N PHE A 85 -10.50 -1.94 -8.56
CA PHE A 85 -11.39 -1.54 -7.46
C PHE A 85 -12.49 -0.57 -7.91
N SER A 86 -13.45 -0.33 -7.03
CA SER A 86 -14.38 0.79 -7.11
C SER A 86 -14.16 1.70 -5.91
N ALA A 87 -14.58 2.96 -5.97
CA ALA A 87 -14.32 3.90 -4.88
C ALA A 87 -15.52 4.79 -4.51
N SER A 88 -15.56 5.20 -3.25
CA SER A 88 -16.47 6.24 -2.76
C SER A 88 -16.02 7.63 -3.21
N ASP A 89 -16.75 8.65 -2.77
CA ASP A 89 -16.31 10.03 -2.87
C ASP A 89 -15.01 10.27 -2.09
N HIS A 90 -14.33 11.36 -2.46
CA HIS A 90 -13.11 11.85 -1.80
C HIS A 90 -11.89 10.91 -1.81
N VAL A 91 -11.88 9.90 -2.68
CA VAL A 91 -10.70 9.09 -2.95
C VAL A 91 -9.94 9.68 -4.15
N GLU A 92 -8.72 10.11 -3.91
CA GLU A 92 -7.80 10.56 -4.95
C GLU A 92 -6.89 9.39 -5.35
N LYS A 93 -6.52 9.29 -6.62
CA LYS A 93 -5.60 8.27 -7.15
C LYS A 93 -4.36 8.89 -7.77
N LEU A 94 -3.26 8.18 -7.59
CA LEU A 94 -1.93 8.46 -8.12
C LEU A 94 -1.58 7.32 -9.09
N ILE A 95 -1.65 7.61 -10.38
CA ILE A 95 -1.33 6.67 -11.46
C ILE A 95 0.16 6.82 -11.79
N PRO A 96 0.97 5.75 -11.69
CA PRO A 96 2.42 5.86 -11.85
C PRO A 96 2.80 6.17 -13.30
N LYS A 97 3.71 7.12 -13.50
CA LYS A 97 4.35 7.40 -14.80
C LYS A 97 5.54 6.48 -15.10
N PHE A 98 5.69 5.44 -14.30
CA PHE A 98 6.77 4.45 -14.33
C PHE A 98 6.18 3.07 -14.06
N LYS A 99 6.96 2.01 -14.28
CA LYS A 99 6.52 0.66 -13.95
C LYS A 99 6.52 0.45 -12.44
N MET A 100 5.34 0.35 -11.85
CA MET A 100 5.15 0.07 -10.43
C MET A 100 4.66 -1.37 -10.22
N ASN A 101 5.21 -2.04 -9.22
CA ASN A 101 4.73 -3.32 -8.68
C ASN A 101 4.46 -3.20 -7.18
N LYS A 102 3.97 -4.29 -6.57
CA LYS A 102 3.58 -4.29 -5.15
C LYS A 102 4.67 -3.80 -4.20
N TYR A 103 5.91 -4.19 -4.44
CA TYR A 103 7.04 -3.85 -3.56
C TYR A 103 7.38 -2.37 -3.67
N THR A 104 7.52 -1.86 -4.89
CA THR A 104 7.74 -0.43 -5.13
C THR A 104 6.57 0.43 -4.63
N GLY A 105 5.33 -0.03 -4.81
CA GLY A 105 4.13 0.66 -4.35
C GLY A 105 4.10 0.79 -2.83
N PHE A 106 4.34 -0.31 -2.09
CA PHE A 106 4.42 -0.26 -0.63
C PHE A 106 5.55 0.63 -0.11
N PHE A 107 6.71 0.61 -0.76
CA PHE A 107 7.82 1.50 -0.39
C PHE A 107 7.41 2.96 -0.54
N ILE A 108 6.82 3.33 -1.69
CA ILE A 108 6.41 4.71 -1.95
C ILE A 108 5.29 5.14 -1.00
N VAL A 109 4.32 4.27 -0.69
CA VAL A 109 3.31 4.55 0.34
C VAL A 109 3.97 4.88 1.68
N ALA A 110 4.99 4.13 2.09
CA ALA A 110 5.72 4.43 3.32
C ALA A 110 6.44 5.80 3.25
N SER A 111 7.06 6.13 2.12
CA SER A 111 7.68 7.44 1.89
C SER A 111 6.67 8.58 1.93
N ILE A 112 5.49 8.43 1.32
CA ILE A 112 4.42 9.43 1.37
C ILE A 112 3.96 9.61 2.81
N LYS A 113 3.63 8.51 3.51
CA LYS A 113 3.19 8.56 4.92
C LYS A 113 4.20 9.25 5.82
N SER A 114 5.50 8.99 5.63
CA SER A 114 6.56 9.66 6.37
C SER A 114 6.55 11.18 6.11
N ALA A 115 6.38 11.60 4.86
CA ALA A 115 6.38 13.01 4.48
C ALA A 115 5.08 13.77 4.83
N THR A 116 3.98 13.06 5.10
CA THR A 116 2.66 13.64 5.36
C THR A 116 2.11 13.35 6.75
N ASN A 117 2.89 12.71 7.62
CA ASN A 117 2.47 12.31 8.95
C ASN A 117 1.88 13.50 9.73
N ASN A 118 0.64 13.38 10.22
CA ASN A 118 -0.11 14.41 10.94
C ASN A 118 -0.25 15.77 10.24
N LYS A 119 -0.01 15.84 8.92
CA LYS A 119 -0.08 17.10 8.17
C LYS A 119 -1.49 17.48 7.73
N PHE A 120 -2.35 16.48 7.52
CA PHE A 120 -3.69 16.67 6.96
C PHE A 120 -4.77 16.20 7.94
N ASN A 121 -5.91 16.87 7.89
CA ASN A 121 -7.10 16.58 8.68
C ASN A 121 -8.33 17.20 7.99
N TYR A 122 -9.51 17.06 8.60
CA TYR A 122 -10.75 17.61 8.06
C TYR A 122 -10.69 19.12 7.74
N GLY A 123 -10.03 19.92 8.59
CA GLY A 123 -9.84 21.37 8.38
C GLY A 123 -8.73 21.71 7.39
N TYR A 124 -7.82 20.77 7.12
CA TYR A 124 -6.71 20.94 6.17
C TYR A 124 -6.54 19.69 5.30
N LYS A 125 -7.43 19.58 4.31
CA LYS A 125 -7.56 18.43 3.40
C LYS A 125 -6.35 18.21 2.49
N PHE A 126 -6.05 16.96 2.16
CA PHE A 126 -5.00 16.64 1.19
C PHE A 126 -5.52 16.72 -0.26
N SER A 127 -5.87 17.93 -0.70
CA SER A 127 -6.45 18.15 -2.04
C SER A 127 -5.49 17.76 -3.17
N GLN A 128 -6.01 17.48 -4.37
CA GLN A 128 -5.19 17.18 -5.56
C GLN A 128 -4.08 18.20 -5.80
N ALA A 129 -4.36 19.50 -5.64
CA ALA A 129 -3.37 20.56 -5.79
C ALA A 129 -2.23 20.45 -4.76
N ARG A 130 -2.53 20.01 -3.53
CA ARG A 130 -1.54 19.75 -2.48
C ARG A 130 -0.81 18.44 -2.72
N ILE A 131 -1.50 17.38 -3.15
CA ILE A 131 -0.89 16.11 -3.55
C ILE A 131 0.16 16.36 -4.64
N LYS A 132 -0.21 17.08 -5.71
CA LYS A 132 0.71 17.43 -6.81
C LYS A 132 1.97 18.16 -6.33
N LYS A 133 1.86 19.01 -5.30
CA LYS A 133 3.00 19.78 -4.74
C LYS A 133 3.76 19.04 -3.64
N GLN A 134 3.23 17.92 -3.14
CA GLN A 134 3.87 17.17 -2.07
C GLN A 134 5.17 16.57 -2.58
N LYS A 135 6.21 16.68 -1.75
CA LYS A 135 7.52 16.09 -2.00
C LYS A 135 7.76 14.90 -1.08
N ILE A 136 8.45 13.89 -1.58
CA ILE A 136 8.82 12.68 -0.84
C ILE A 136 10.31 12.38 -1.03
N GLN A 137 10.88 11.69 -0.05
CA GLN A 137 12.25 11.20 -0.12
C GLN A 137 12.27 9.78 -0.68
N LEU A 138 13.09 9.55 -1.71
CA LEU A 138 13.31 8.23 -2.30
C LEU A 138 14.81 7.96 -2.53
N PRO A 139 15.25 6.69 -2.48
CA PRO A 139 16.59 6.31 -2.89
C PRO A 139 16.83 6.71 -4.36
N THR A 140 18.04 7.20 -4.64
CA THR A 140 18.43 7.70 -5.96
C THR A 140 19.55 6.85 -6.54
N ASN A 141 19.46 6.51 -7.83
CA ASN A 141 20.48 5.74 -8.53
C ASN A 141 21.60 6.65 -9.09
N SER A 142 22.60 6.06 -9.75
CA SER A 142 23.73 6.81 -10.33
C SER A 142 23.34 7.80 -11.44
N LYS A 143 22.12 7.71 -11.97
CA LYS A 143 21.57 8.62 -12.99
C LYS A 143 20.80 9.80 -12.39
N GLY A 144 20.73 9.91 -11.05
CA GLY A 144 20.00 11.00 -10.39
C GLY A 144 18.48 10.86 -10.43
N VAL A 145 17.96 9.66 -10.69
CA VAL A 145 16.52 9.36 -10.71
C VAL A 145 16.17 8.32 -9.63
N PRO A 146 14.89 8.13 -9.27
CA PRO A 146 14.51 7.16 -8.25
C PRO A 146 14.99 5.74 -8.59
N ASP A 147 15.55 5.07 -7.59
CA ASP A 147 16.08 3.71 -7.70
C ASP A 147 14.99 2.67 -7.40
N PHE A 148 14.08 2.47 -8.36
CA PHE A 148 12.95 1.55 -8.22
C PHE A 148 13.37 0.09 -8.00
N GLU A 149 14.46 -0.34 -8.64
CA GLU A 149 15.01 -1.69 -8.47
C GLU A 149 15.50 -1.92 -7.04
N PHE A 150 16.21 -0.94 -6.47
CA PHE A 150 16.60 -1.02 -5.07
C PHE A 150 15.38 -1.06 -4.14
N MET A 151 14.37 -0.21 -4.36
CA MET A 151 13.15 -0.19 -3.53
C MET A 151 12.43 -1.54 -3.56
N GLU A 152 12.31 -2.17 -4.73
CA GLU A 152 11.75 -3.51 -4.87
C GLU A 152 12.55 -4.55 -4.09
N ASN A 153 13.86 -4.62 -4.34
CA ASN A 153 14.75 -5.61 -3.72
C ASN A 153 14.79 -5.45 -2.19
N TYR A 154 14.75 -4.22 -1.70
CA TYR A 154 14.69 -3.92 -0.28
C TYR A 154 13.40 -4.48 0.37
N MET A 155 12.25 -4.21 -0.23
CA MET A 155 10.96 -4.69 0.29
C MET A 155 10.83 -6.22 0.20
N ARG A 156 11.33 -6.85 -0.88
CA ARG A 156 11.42 -8.32 -0.99
C ARG A 156 12.27 -8.92 0.13
N ASN A 157 13.40 -8.28 0.46
CA ASN A 157 14.26 -8.74 1.54
C ASN A 157 13.59 -8.60 2.91
N ILE A 158 12.82 -7.54 3.15
CA ILE A 158 11.99 -7.40 4.36
C ILE A 158 10.98 -8.55 4.45
N GLU A 159 10.20 -8.78 3.38
CA GLU A 159 9.21 -9.85 3.32
C GLU A 159 9.85 -11.21 3.62
N LYS A 160 10.99 -11.52 2.97
CA LYS A 160 11.74 -12.77 3.20
C LYS A 160 12.22 -12.93 4.65
N LYS A 161 12.76 -11.86 5.25
CA LYS A 161 13.20 -11.88 6.66
C LYS A 161 12.04 -12.16 7.62
N LEU A 162 10.88 -11.56 7.37
CA LEU A 162 9.68 -11.80 8.18
C LEU A 162 9.18 -13.23 8.04
N ILE A 163 9.10 -13.75 6.82
CA ILE A 163 8.70 -15.14 6.55
C ILE A 163 9.62 -16.11 7.30
N ASN A 164 10.94 -15.94 7.18
CA ASN A 164 11.91 -16.79 7.87
C ASN A 164 11.74 -16.75 9.39
N LYS A 165 11.62 -15.54 9.97
CA LYS A 165 11.40 -15.36 11.41
C LYS A 165 10.13 -16.07 11.89
N TYR A 166 9.04 -15.99 11.13
CA TYR A 166 7.79 -16.65 11.51
C TYR A 166 7.86 -18.16 11.35
N ASN A 167 8.54 -18.66 10.31
CA ASN A 167 8.78 -20.09 10.15
C ASN A 167 9.61 -20.66 11.31
N GLU A 168 10.68 -19.97 11.72
CA GLU A 168 11.48 -20.34 12.89
C GLU A 168 10.61 -20.41 14.15
N PHE A 169 9.81 -19.36 14.42
CA PHE A 169 8.91 -19.31 15.56
C PHE A 169 7.85 -20.43 15.55
N ILE A 170 7.28 -20.75 14.39
CA ILE A 170 6.28 -21.82 14.25
C ILE A 170 6.94 -23.19 14.49
N ASN A 171 8.11 -23.43 13.90
CA ASN A 171 8.85 -24.68 14.08
C ASN A 171 9.23 -24.90 15.54
N GLU A 172 9.70 -23.87 16.25
CA GLU A 172 9.96 -23.94 17.69
C GLU A 172 8.72 -24.32 18.50
N LYS A 173 7.54 -23.81 18.13
CA LYS A 173 6.28 -24.15 18.80
C LYS A 173 5.83 -25.58 18.52
N ILE A 174 5.97 -26.04 17.27
CA ILE A 174 5.63 -27.41 16.88
C ILE A 174 6.49 -28.41 17.65
N ASN A 175 7.82 -28.22 17.65
CA ASN A 175 8.74 -29.12 18.36
C ASN A 175 8.42 -29.22 19.86
N LYS A 176 8.05 -28.11 20.50
CA LYS A 176 7.65 -28.11 21.93
C LYS A 176 6.37 -28.90 22.18
N LEU A 177 5.40 -28.85 21.26
CA LEU A 177 4.16 -29.60 21.37
C LEU A 177 4.40 -31.10 21.18
N GLU A 178 5.24 -31.48 20.22
CA GLU A 178 5.60 -32.89 19.98
C GLU A 178 6.27 -33.53 21.22
N ILE A 179 7.24 -32.84 21.83
CA ILE A 179 7.89 -33.28 23.08
C ILE A 179 6.86 -33.48 24.21
N SER A 180 5.87 -32.56 24.34
CA SER A 180 4.86 -32.65 25.40
C SER A 180 3.84 -33.79 25.23
N VAL A 181 3.71 -34.35 24.03
CA VAL A 181 2.85 -35.51 23.74
C VAL A 181 3.57 -36.81 24.09
N GLU A 182 4.88 -36.90 23.78
CA GLU A 182 5.71 -38.05 24.15
C GLU A 182 5.79 -38.25 25.67
N GLU A 183 5.91 -37.17 26.45
CA GLU A 183 5.94 -37.23 27.91
C GLU A 183 4.63 -37.72 28.56
N LYS A 184 3.49 -37.63 27.86
CA LYS A 184 2.17 -38.04 28.37
C LYS A 184 1.72 -39.44 27.93
N GLY A 185 2.41 -40.05 26.97
CA GLY A 185 2.06 -41.36 26.41
C GLY A 185 2.80 -42.56 27.05
N GLY A 186 3.68 -42.32 28.03
CA GLY A 186 4.55 -43.34 28.64
C GLY A 186 4.11 -43.88 30.01
N GLY A 187 2.82 -43.80 30.36
CA GLY A 187 2.27 -44.27 31.65
C GLY A 187 1.34 -45.46 31.51
#